data_AF-A0A4Q7ZIY2-F1
#
_entry.id   AF-A0A4Q7ZIY2-F1
#
_cell.length_a   1.000
_cell.length_b   1.000
_cell.length_c   1.000
_cell.angle_alpha   90.00
_cell.angle_beta   90.00
_cell.angle_gamma   90.00
#
_symmetry.space_group_name_H-M   'P 1'
#
loop_
_entity.id
_entity.type
_entity.pdbx_description
1 polymer ?
#
loop_
_entity_poly.entity_id
_entity_poly.type
_entity_poly.pdbx_seq_one_letter_code
_entity_poly.pdbx_strand_id
1 'polypeptide(L)'
;MPKVVDAARVTTPPSAVWRSCTTCDHLVPLAPDTARCPRCQHLSATGPAFTERELAEARADLAEACAHCRTRLDRIDAVNAFLTGYLGTVVTAVLGGRNDGGASLRRAAALYAVRKQVIA
;
A
#
# COMPACT_ATOMS: atom_id res chain seq x y z
N MET A 1 -1.00 -3.52 -56.03
CA MET A 1 -1.20 -3.72 -54.58
C MET A 1 -0.81 -2.44 -53.87
N PRO A 2 -1.74 -1.69 -53.25
CA PRO A 2 -1.39 -0.47 -52.53
C PRO A 2 -0.60 -0.83 -51.27
N LYS A 3 0.59 -0.25 -51.12
CA LYS A 3 1.46 -0.42 -49.95
C LYS A 3 0.73 0.15 -48.72
N VAL A 4 0.47 -0.70 -47.74
CA VAL A 4 -0.18 -0.38 -46.45
C VAL A 4 0.67 0.54 -45.55
N VAL A 5 1.69 1.20 -46.10
CA VAL A 5 2.68 1.97 -45.33
C VAL A 5 2.25 3.43 -45.12
N ASP A 6 1.26 3.93 -45.87
CA ASP A 6 0.84 5.34 -45.79
C ASP A 6 -0.32 5.63 -44.83
N ALA A 7 -1.03 4.63 -44.30
CA ALA A 7 -2.22 4.89 -43.49
C ALA A 7 -1.91 5.52 -42.11
N ALA A 8 -0.71 5.30 -41.56
CA ALA A 8 -0.33 5.85 -40.25
C ALA A 8 0.11 7.33 -40.31
N ARG A 9 0.51 7.82 -41.49
CA ARG A 9 1.06 9.17 -41.66
C ARG A 9 -0.01 10.25 -41.85
N VAL A 10 -1.23 9.84 -42.23
CA VAL A 10 -2.31 10.75 -42.62
C VAL A 10 -3.00 11.41 -41.42
N THR A 11 -2.87 10.86 -40.21
CA THR A 11 -3.56 11.38 -39.02
C THR A 11 -2.64 12.03 -37.99
N THR A 12 -1.32 11.98 -38.19
CA THR A 12 -0.36 12.63 -37.28
C THR A 12 -0.13 14.07 -37.73
N PRO A 13 -0.27 15.08 -36.84
CA PRO A 13 0.14 16.44 -37.15
C PRO A 13 1.58 16.46 -37.68
N PRO A 14 1.91 17.30 -38.68
CA PRO A 14 3.19 17.24 -39.39
C PRO A 14 4.42 17.49 -38.51
N SER A 15 4.24 17.94 -37.27
CA SER A 15 5.30 18.17 -36.27
C SER A 15 5.36 17.13 -35.14
N ALA A 16 4.47 16.13 -35.12
CA ALA A 16 4.42 15.16 -34.04
C ALA A 16 5.43 14.03 -34.25
N VAL A 17 6.34 13.86 -33.27
CA VAL A 17 7.31 12.76 -33.23
C VAL A 17 6.82 11.71 -32.22
N TRP A 18 6.94 10.44 -32.57
CA TRP A 18 6.63 9.35 -31.64
C TRP A 18 7.65 9.33 -30.50
N ARG A 19 7.21 9.61 -29.27
CA ARG A 19 8.05 9.66 -28.07
C ARG A 19 7.30 9.04 -26.89
N SER A 20 8.03 8.55 -25.89
CA SER A 20 7.43 8.03 -24.66
C SER A 20 7.02 9.17 -23.74
N CYS A 21 5.77 9.12 -23.23
CA CYS A 21 5.28 10.06 -22.23
C CYS A 21 6.03 9.87 -20.89
N THR A 22 6.59 10.93 -20.31
CA THR A 22 7.35 10.83 -19.04
C THR A 22 6.51 10.48 -17.80
N THR A 23 5.19 10.38 -17.94
CA THR A 23 4.27 10.08 -16.82
C THR A 23 3.69 8.68 -16.89
N CYS A 24 3.43 8.16 -18.09
CA CYS A 24 2.79 6.86 -18.27
C CYS A 24 3.56 5.90 -19.18
N ASP A 25 4.74 6.31 -19.66
CA ASP A 25 5.67 5.55 -20.53
C ASP A 25 5.08 5.03 -21.86
N HIS A 26 3.83 5.37 -22.18
CA HIS A 26 3.23 5.02 -23.46
C HIS A 26 3.86 5.80 -24.61
N LEU A 27 4.15 5.09 -25.70
CA LEU A 27 4.61 5.66 -26.96
C LEU A 27 3.44 6.35 -27.66
N VAL A 28 3.53 7.67 -27.80
CA VAL A 28 2.46 8.50 -28.38
C VAL A 28 3.06 9.60 -29.29
N PRO A 29 2.31 10.09 -30.28
CA PRO A 29 2.73 11.25 -31.06
C PRO A 29 2.72 12.51 -30.17
N LEU A 30 3.89 13.09 -29.96
CA LEU A 30 4.10 14.28 -29.13
C LEU A 30 4.72 15.40 -29.95
N ALA A 31 4.33 16.64 -29.68
CA ALA A 31 5.02 17.80 -30.22
C ALA A 31 6.47 17.85 -29.65
N PRO A 32 7.43 18.48 -30.36
CA PRO A 32 8.84 18.47 -29.95
C PRO A 32 9.09 19.01 -28.54
N ASP A 33 8.28 19.98 -28.11
CA ASP A 33 8.41 20.63 -26.79
C ASP A 33 7.49 20.03 -25.71
N THR A 34 6.81 18.92 -26.03
CA THR A 34 5.80 18.33 -25.15
C THR A 34 6.30 17.02 -24.54
N ALA A 35 6.52 16.99 -23.22
CA ALA A 35 6.99 15.82 -22.49
C ALA A 35 5.86 14.85 -22.04
N ARG A 36 4.62 15.33 -21.95
CA ARG A 36 3.46 14.57 -21.44
C ARG A 36 2.40 14.41 -22.52
N CYS A 37 1.75 13.25 -22.61
CA CYS A 37 0.64 13.04 -23.54
C CYS A 37 -0.61 13.84 -23.12
N PRO A 38 -1.55 14.14 -24.05
CA PRO A 38 -2.76 14.92 -23.74
C PRO A 38 -3.54 14.38 -22.54
N ARG A 39 -3.63 13.04 -22.41
CA ARG A 39 -4.27 12.38 -21.26
C ARG A 39 -3.60 12.74 -19.93
N CYS A 40 -2.27 12.74 -19.88
CA CYS A 40 -1.51 13.09 -18.68
C CYS A 40 -1.44 14.60 -18.44
N GLN A 41 -1.55 15.43 -19.49
CA GLN A 41 -1.64 16.88 -19.36
C GLN A 41 -2.94 17.31 -18.65
N HIS A 42 -4.07 16.71 -19.03
CA HIS A 42 -5.35 16.99 -18.37
C HIS A 42 -5.33 16.64 -16.88
N LEU A 43 -4.75 15.50 -16.51
CA LEU A 43 -4.65 15.11 -15.10
C LEU A 43 -3.85 16.09 -14.23
N SER A 44 -2.91 16.85 -14.81
CA SER A 44 -2.12 17.83 -14.08
C SER A 44 -2.87 19.16 -13.88
N ALA A 45 -3.86 19.45 -14.72
CA ALA A 45 -4.64 20.69 -14.66
C ALA A 45 -5.99 20.50 -13.93
N THR A 46 -6.43 19.26 -13.72
CA THR A 46 -7.74 18.91 -13.13
C THR A 46 -7.61 18.04 -11.89
N GLY A 47 -6.52 18.19 -11.12
CA GLY A 47 -6.55 17.73 -9.74
C GLY A 47 -7.58 18.57 -8.99
N PRO A 48 -8.47 17.98 -8.17
CA PRO A 48 -9.29 18.79 -7.26
C PRO A 48 -8.34 19.66 -6.44
N ALA A 49 -8.50 20.98 -6.56
CA ALA A 49 -7.82 21.92 -5.70
C ALA A 49 -8.45 21.79 -4.31
N PHE A 50 -7.98 20.83 -3.53
CA PHE A 50 -8.36 20.72 -2.14
C PHE A 50 -7.83 21.95 -1.42
N THR A 51 -8.73 22.65 -0.75
CA THR A 51 -8.35 23.69 0.20
C THR A 51 -7.53 23.07 1.33
N GLU A 52 -6.66 23.86 1.95
CA GLU A 52 -5.91 23.42 3.14
C GLU A 52 -6.84 22.89 4.24
N ARG A 53 -8.07 23.42 4.30
CA ARG A 53 -9.13 22.98 5.21
C ARG A 53 -9.60 21.55 4.92
N GLU A 54 -9.89 21.22 3.66
CA GLU A 54 -10.31 19.86 3.26
C GLU A 54 -9.20 18.83 3.48
N LEU A 55 -7.94 19.23 3.26
CA LEU A 55 -6.78 18.40 3.59
C LEU A 55 -6.62 18.18 5.11
N ALA A 56 -6.90 19.18 5.93
CA ALA A 56 -6.87 19.06 7.38
C ALA A 56 -7.98 18.12 7.90
N GLU A 57 -9.18 18.22 7.32
CA GLU A 57 -10.32 17.36 7.64
C GLU A 57 -10.04 15.91 7.25
N ALA A 58 -9.55 15.66 6.02
CA ALA A 58 -9.15 14.32 5.59
C ALA A 58 -8.04 13.71 6.46
N ARG A 59 -7.12 14.52 6.99
CA ARG A 59 -6.09 14.06 7.93
C ARG A 59 -6.68 13.70 9.29
N ALA A 60 -7.66 14.46 9.78
CA ALA A 60 -8.35 14.15 11.02
C ALA A 60 -9.13 12.83 10.92
N ASP A 61 -9.87 12.64 9.82
CA ASP A 61 -10.59 11.40 9.54
C ASP A 61 -9.66 10.19 9.47
N LEU A 62 -8.51 10.34 8.81
CA LEU A 62 -7.51 9.29 8.73
C LEU A 62 -6.90 8.98 10.11
N ALA A 63 -6.66 9.99 10.94
CA ALA A 63 -6.15 9.82 12.30
C ALA A 63 -7.15 9.06 13.18
N GLU A 64 -8.44 9.37 13.07
CA GLU A 64 -9.51 8.64 13.79
C GLU A 64 -9.61 7.19 13.32
N ALA A 65 -9.59 6.95 12.01
CA ALA A 65 -9.57 5.59 11.45
C ALA A 65 -8.35 4.79 11.93
N CYS A 66 -7.18 5.42 12.00
CA CYS A 66 -5.96 4.81 12.55
C CYS A 66 -6.12 4.47 14.05
N ALA A 67 -6.74 5.35 14.85
CA ALA A 67 -7.00 5.08 16.26
C ALA A 67 -7.96 3.90 16.45
N HIS A 68 -8.99 3.79 15.62
CA HIS A 68 -9.94 2.68 15.63
C HIS A 68 -9.25 1.35 15.28
N CYS A 69 -8.43 1.34 14.22
CA CYS A 69 -7.64 0.18 13.83
C CYS A 69 -6.66 -0.26 14.94
N ARG A 70 -5.98 0.69 15.58
CA ARG A 70 -5.04 0.40 16.68
C ARG A 70 -5.75 -0.26 17.87
N THR A 71 -6.89 0.29 18.29
CA THR A 71 -7.70 -0.27 19.37
C THR A 71 -8.17 -1.70 19.07
N ARG A 72 -8.52 -1.97 17.81
CA ARG A 72 -8.91 -3.31 17.36
C ARG A 72 -7.74 -4.30 17.40
N LEU A 73 -6.55 -3.86 17.01
CA LEU A 73 -5.33 -4.67 17.10
C LEU A 73 -4.95 -4.96 18.55
N ASP A 74 -5.00 -3.97 19.43
CA ASP A 74 -4.74 -4.16 20.88
C ASP A 74 -5.68 -5.21 21.49
N ARG A 75 -6.95 -5.21 21.06
CA ARG A 75 -7.93 -6.21 21.50
C ARG A 75 -7.60 -7.61 21.02
N ILE A 76 -7.17 -7.76 19.77
CA ILE A 76 -6.73 -9.06 19.21
C ILE A 76 -5.49 -9.55 19.97
N ASP A 77 -4.55 -8.66 20.24
CA ASP A 77 -3.33 -8.98 20.97
C ASP A 77 -3.62 -9.38 22.43
N ALA A 78 -4.57 -8.72 23.10
CA ALA A 78 -5.05 -9.14 24.42
C ALA A 78 -5.69 -10.53 24.40
N VAL A 79 -6.51 -10.84 23.38
CA VAL A 79 -7.11 -12.17 23.21
C VAL A 79 -6.03 -13.23 22.95
N ASN A 80 -5.05 -12.93 22.10
CA ASN A 80 -3.93 -13.84 21.82
C ASN A 80 -3.08 -14.10 23.07
N ALA A 81 -2.80 -13.07 23.86
CA ALA A 81 -2.08 -13.22 25.13
C ALA A 81 -2.86 -14.10 26.11
N PHE A 82 -4.17 -13.91 26.22
CA PHE A 82 -5.05 -14.75 27.04
C PHE A 82 -5.04 -16.21 26.57
N LEU A 83 -5.23 -16.45 25.27
CA LEU A 83 -5.24 -17.81 24.71
C LEU A 83 -3.88 -18.49 24.87
N THR A 84 -2.78 -17.78 24.66
CA THR A 84 -1.42 -18.33 24.83
C THR A 84 -1.14 -18.68 26.29
N GLY A 85 -1.55 -17.82 27.23
CA GLY A 85 -1.43 -18.10 28.67
C GLY A 85 -2.32 -19.27 29.11
N TYR A 86 -3.57 -19.29 28.64
CA TYR A 86 -4.52 -20.37 28.95
C TYR A 86 -4.05 -21.71 28.41
N LEU A 87 -3.67 -21.78 27.13
CA LEU A 87 -3.11 -22.99 26.52
C LEU A 87 -1.82 -23.41 27.22
N GLY A 88 -0.92 -22.47 27.57
CA GLY A 88 0.29 -22.77 28.34
C GLY A 88 -0.02 -23.40 29.70
N THR A 89 -1.02 -22.88 30.41
CA THR A 89 -1.45 -23.39 31.71
C THR A 89 -2.09 -24.78 31.58
N VAL A 90 -2.98 -24.97 30.60
CA VAL A 90 -3.64 -26.27 30.33
C VAL A 90 -2.62 -27.32 29.91
N VAL A 91 -1.69 -27.00 29.01
CA VAL A 91 -0.61 -27.91 28.59
C VAL A 91 0.25 -28.30 29.79
N THR A 92 0.60 -27.35 30.65
CA THR A 92 1.42 -27.62 31.86
C THR A 92 0.66 -28.47 32.89
N ALA A 93 -0.65 -28.25 33.04
CA ALA A 93 -1.50 -28.98 33.99
C ALA A 93 -1.85 -30.41 33.50
N VAL A 94 -2.11 -30.60 32.20
CA VAL A 94 -2.49 -31.89 31.61
C VAL A 94 -1.27 -32.79 31.38
N LEU A 95 -0.13 -32.22 30.99
CA LEU A 95 1.09 -33.00 30.69
C LEU A 95 2.09 -33.03 31.85
N GLY A 96 1.62 -32.82 33.10
CA GLY A 96 2.43 -32.75 34.31
C GLY A 96 3.66 -33.67 34.28
N GLY A 97 4.82 -33.12 33.94
CA GLY A 97 6.01 -33.90 33.71
C GLY A 97 7.08 -33.06 33.05
N ARG A 98 8.21 -32.91 33.76
CA ARG A 98 9.45 -32.31 33.27
C ARG A 98 9.67 -32.61 31.78
N ASN A 99 9.79 -31.57 30.95
CA ASN A 99 10.87 -31.34 29.97
C ASN A 99 10.41 -30.34 28.87
N ASP A 100 11.27 -29.36 28.59
CA ASP A 100 11.34 -28.51 27.39
C ASP A 100 10.23 -27.48 27.04
N GLY A 101 9.05 -27.51 27.68
CA GLY A 101 7.97 -26.54 27.40
C GLY A 101 8.30 -25.05 27.65
N GLY A 102 9.30 -24.77 28.49
CA GLY A 102 9.75 -23.40 28.80
C GLY A 102 10.53 -22.71 27.68
N ALA A 103 11.11 -23.47 26.74
CA ALA A 103 11.82 -22.90 25.58
C ALA A 103 10.83 -22.45 24.49
N SER A 104 9.73 -23.18 24.32
CA SER A 104 8.65 -22.88 23.37
C SER A 104 7.90 -21.61 23.75
N LEU A 105 7.60 -21.44 25.04
CA LEU A 105 6.94 -20.22 25.55
C LEU A 105 7.87 -18.99 25.48
N ARG A 106 9.18 -19.16 25.72
CA ARG A 106 10.16 -18.07 25.52
C ARG A 106 10.30 -17.67 24.05
N ARG A 107 10.27 -18.62 23.11
CA ARG A 107 10.24 -18.31 21.66
C ARG A 107 8.95 -17.62 21.24
N ALA A 108 7.78 -18.05 21.75
CA ALA A 108 6.51 -17.38 21.47
C ALA A 108 6.49 -15.95 22.02
N ALA A 109 6.99 -15.74 23.24
CA ALA A 109 7.14 -14.41 23.83
C ALA A 109 8.14 -13.53 23.05
N ALA A 110 9.25 -14.10 22.58
CA ALA A 110 10.22 -13.39 21.75
C ALA A 110 9.65 -13.00 20.37
N LEU A 111 8.91 -13.90 19.71
CA LEU A 111 8.23 -13.61 18.44
C LEU A 111 7.15 -12.53 18.61
N TYR A 112 6.42 -12.55 19.72
CA TYR A 112 5.45 -11.50 20.06
C TYR A 112 6.13 -10.15 20.32
N ALA A 113 7.26 -10.13 21.03
CA ALA A 113 8.04 -8.91 21.27
C ALA A 113 8.64 -8.32 19.98
N VAL A 114 9.17 -9.16 19.08
CA VAL A 114 9.69 -8.74 17.77
C VAL A 114 8.56 -8.18 16.90
N ARG A 115 7.39 -8.83 16.87
CA ARG A 115 6.21 -8.32 16.15
C ARG A 115 5.77 -6.94 16.67
N LYS A 116 5.82 -6.72 17.98
CA LYS A 116 5.48 -5.42 18.60
C LYS A 116 6.45 -4.30 18.21
N GLN A 117 7.72 -4.60 17.94
CA GLN A 117 8.73 -3.63 17.49
C GLN A 117 8.63 -3.29 15.99
N VAL A 118 8.07 -4.18 15.17
CA VAL A 118 7.92 -3.97 13.72
C VAL A 118 6.64 -3.19 13.37
N ILE A 119 5.64 -3.19 14.26
CA ILE A 119 4.33 -2.55 14.06
C ILE A 119 4.22 -1.18 14.76
N ALA A 120 5.11 -0.88 15.71
CA ALA A 120 5.20 0.43 16.39
C ALA A 120 5.96 1.46 15.54
#